data_AF-A0A182TBB0-F1
#
_entry.id   AF-A0A182TBB0-F1
#
_cell.length_a   1.000
_cell.length_b   1.000
_cell.length_c   1.000
_cell.angle_alpha   90.00
_cell.angle_beta   90.00
_cell.angle_gamma   90.00
#
_symmetry.space_group_name_H-M   'P 1'
#
loop_
_entity.id
_entity.type
_entity.pdbx_description
1 polymer ?
#
loop_
_entity_poly.entity_id
_entity_poly.type
_entity_poly.pdbx_seq_one_letter_code
_entity_poly.pdbx_strand_id
1 'polypeptide(L)'
;MDVVPLYLALLLLLTASGATFAQEEVSFLDNPPFLTLYRTLHRLVFDSIGPSSRDPVRLDQARSQGKVQSPVPYDQAFPCPTEGMRSATVPTSVHELRPGDIDVIAALGDSLTAGTGVLATGILELIIENRGLSWCIGGQGTWRQYLTLPNILKVFNPNLNGYVVADSLSIDRESR
;
A
#
# COMPACT_ATOMS: atom_id res chain seq x y z
N MET A 1 17.12 -45.83 -26.64
CA MET A 1 16.19 -44.68 -26.56
C MET A 1 17.03 -43.49 -26.15
N ASP A 2 17.47 -42.71 -27.13
CA ASP A 2 18.51 -41.71 -26.93
C ASP A 2 17.95 -40.48 -26.21
N VAL A 3 18.39 -40.30 -24.96
CA VAL A 3 18.06 -39.15 -24.10
C VAL A 3 18.81 -37.86 -24.48
N VAL A 4 19.84 -38.00 -25.31
CA VAL A 4 20.70 -36.92 -25.81
C VAL A 4 19.92 -35.85 -26.59
N PRO A 5 19.07 -36.18 -27.58
CA PRO A 5 18.27 -35.18 -28.30
C PRO A 5 17.28 -34.43 -27.40
N LEU A 6 16.75 -35.07 -26.36
CA LEU A 6 15.85 -34.41 -25.40
C LEU A 6 16.59 -33.39 -24.54
N TYR A 7 17.81 -33.73 -24.09
CA TYR A 7 18.65 -32.83 -23.29
C TYR A 7 19.13 -31.62 -24.10
N LEU A 8 19.51 -31.84 -25.36
CA LEU A 8 19.88 -30.77 -26.30
C LEU A 8 18.70 -29.84 -26.61
N ALA A 9 17.50 -30.38 -26.81
CA ALA A 9 16.30 -29.58 -27.01
C ALA A 9 15.94 -28.74 -25.77
N LEU A 10 16.09 -29.30 -24.57
CA LEU A 10 15.83 -28.59 -23.31
C LEU A 10 16.85 -27.46 -23.08
N LEU A 11 18.14 -27.71 -23.36
CA LEU A 11 19.20 -26.71 -23.30
C LEU A 11 18.96 -25.57 -24.30
N LEU A 12 18.58 -25.90 -25.53
CA LEU A 12 18.22 -24.91 -26.55
C LEU A 12 17.03 -24.05 -26.12
N LEU A 13 15.98 -24.64 -25.56
CA LEU A 13 14.81 -23.93 -25.04
C LEU A 13 15.14 -23.02 -23.84
N LEU A 14 16.01 -23.48 -22.94
CA LEU A 14 16.48 -22.68 -21.80
C LEU A 14 17.34 -21.49 -22.24
N THR A 15 18.14 -21.64 -23.31
CA THR A 15 18.93 -20.53 -23.88
C THR A 15 18.15 -19.62 -24.84
N ALA A 16 17.04 -20.10 -25.41
CA ALA A 16 16.17 -19.35 -26.31
C ALA A 16 15.11 -18.52 -25.58
N SER A 17 15.12 -18.53 -24.24
CA SER A 17 14.46 -17.52 -23.43
C SER A 17 15.21 -16.21 -23.68
N GLY A 18 14.79 -15.47 -24.72
CA GLY A 18 15.36 -14.16 -25.03
C GLY A 18 15.46 -13.36 -23.74
N ALA A 19 16.65 -12.82 -23.47
CA ALA A 19 16.83 -11.89 -22.37
C ALA A 19 15.75 -10.82 -22.52
N THR A 20 14.76 -10.83 -21.63
CA THR A 20 13.88 -9.71 -21.46
C THR A 20 14.79 -8.62 -20.94
N PHE A 21 15.27 -7.75 -21.84
CA PHE A 21 15.90 -6.51 -21.45
C PHE A 21 14.78 -5.68 -20.80
N ALA A 22 14.64 -5.82 -19.48
CA ALA A 22 13.94 -4.82 -18.71
C ALA A 22 14.72 -3.53 -18.91
N GLN A 23 14.12 -2.58 -19.64
CA GLN A 23 14.71 -1.28 -19.87
C GLN A 23 14.59 -0.50 -18.56
N GLU A 24 15.71 -0.33 -17.88
CA GLU A 24 15.81 0.55 -16.72
C GLU A 24 15.88 1.99 -17.24
N GLU A 25 14.75 2.69 -17.22
CA GLU A 25 14.69 4.12 -17.53
C GLU A 25 15.22 4.91 -16.33
N VAL A 26 16.55 5.01 -16.23
CA VAL A 26 17.23 5.85 -15.23
C VAL A 26 17.56 7.23 -15.81
N SER A 27 17.16 8.26 -15.06
CA SER A 27 17.46 9.65 -15.35
C SER A 27 18.64 10.14 -14.50
N PHE A 28 19.13 11.35 -14.80
CA PHE A 28 20.07 12.07 -13.95
C PHE A 28 19.57 12.22 -12.50
N LEU A 29 18.25 12.28 -12.30
CA LEU A 29 17.63 12.39 -10.98
C LEU A 29 17.76 11.09 -10.15
N ASP A 30 18.04 9.96 -10.79
CA ASP A 30 18.23 8.67 -10.11
C ASP A 30 19.68 8.45 -9.63
N ASN A 31 20.56 9.43 -9.87
CA ASN A 31 21.94 9.39 -9.40
C ASN A 31 22.00 9.44 -7.86
N PRO A 32 22.76 8.56 -7.18
CA PRO A 32 22.86 8.51 -5.72
C PRO A 32 23.04 9.85 -4.96
N PRO A 33 23.86 10.83 -5.40
CA PRO A 33 23.96 12.11 -4.72
C PRO A 33 22.64 12.91 -4.75
N PHE A 34 21.94 12.91 -5.89
CA PHE A 34 20.65 13.62 -6.01
C PHE A 34 19.57 12.93 -5.18
N LEU A 35 19.47 11.60 -5.26
CA LEU A 35 18.52 10.83 -4.46
C LEU A 35 18.74 11.00 -2.96
N THR A 36 20.00 11.03 -2.52
CA THR A 36 20.34 11.23 -1.11
C THR A 36 19.97 12.65 -0.65
N LEU A 37 20.28 13.66 -1.46
CA LEU A 37 19.88 15.05 -1.19
C LEU A 37 18.35 15.18 -1.12
N TYR A 38 17.64 14.63 -2.11
CA TYR A 38 16.18 14.64 -2.15
C TYR A 38 15.56 13.96 -0.93
N ARG A 39 16.01 12.74 -0.59
CA ARG A 39 15.51 12.01 0.59
C ARG A 39 15.78 12.76 1.89
N THR A 40 16.94 13.38 2.01
CA THR A 40 17.30 14.17 3.19
C THR A 40 16.40 15.40 3.30
N LEU A 41 16.24 16.16 2.22
CA LEU A 41 15.38 17.32 2.19
C LEU A 41 13.91 16.95 2.46
N HIS A 42 13.41 15.92 1.78
CA HIS A 42 12.03 15.45 1.93
C HIS A 42 11.75 15.01 3.36
N ARG A 43 12.69 14.29 3.99
CA ARG A 43 12.60 13.93 5.41
C ARG A 43 12.60 15.15 6.32
N LEU A 44 13.49 16.11 6.11
CA LEU A 44 13.51 17.35 6.91
C LEU A 44 12.19 18.11 6.82
N VAL A 45 11.61 18.17 5.62
CA VAL A 45 10.32 18.82 5.38
C VAL A 45 9.19 18.08 6.09
N PHE A 46 9.14 16.75 5.96
CA PHE A 46 8.16 15.90 6.65
C PHE A 46 8.25 16.06 8.17
N ASP A 47 9.46 16.00 8.73
CA ASP A 47 9.71 16.13 10.17
C ASP A 47 9.38 17.55 10.69
N SER A 48 9.51 18.58 9.85
CA SER A 48 9.19 19.97 10.22
C SER A 48 7.69 20.26 10.25
N ILE A 49 6.93 19.73 9.30
CA ILE A 49 5.46 19.92 9.24
C ILE A 49 4.75 18.96 10.20
N GLY A 50 5.29 17.73 10.29
CA GLY A 50 4.79 16.65 11.10
C GLY A 50 3.64 15.84 10.44
N PRO A 51 3.43 14.60 10.91
CA PRO A 51 2.36 13.73 10.41
C PRO A 51 0.97 14.27 10.79
N SER A 52 0.17 14.64 9.79
CA SER A 52 -1.15 15.26 9.98
C SER A 52 -2.14 14.35 10.73
N SER A 53 -2.01 13.04 10.63
CA SER A 53 -2.95 12.09 11.27
C SER A 53 -2.75 11.94 12.78
N ARG A 54 -1.59 12.36 13.31
CA ARG A 54 -1.30 12.34 14.76
C ARG A 54 -1.72 13.62 15.47
N ASP A 55 -2.01 14.68 14.73
CA ASP A 55 -2.49 15.95 15.26
C ASP A 55 -4.03 15.93 15.32
N PRO A 56 -4.66 15.91 16.51
CA PRO A 56 -6.11 15.84 16.63
C PRO A 56 -6.81 17.08 16.07
N VAL A 57 -6.18 18.26 16.16
CA VAL A 57 -6.78 19.52 15.67
C VAL A 57 -6.85 19.49 14.15
N ARG A 58 -5.74 19.12 13.49
CA ARG A 58 -5.70 18.98 12.03
C ARG A 58 -6.63 17.87 11.53
N LEU A 59 -6.64 16.72 12.22
CA LEU A 59 -7.50 15.59 11.87
C LEU A 59 -8.99 15.95 11.98
N ASP A 60 -9.40 16.63 13.05
CA ASP A 60 -10.79 17.04 13.25
C ASP A 60 -11.20 18.14 12.27
N GLN A 61 -10.29 19.05 11.93
CA GLN A 61 -10.52 20.02 10.86
C GLN A 61 -10.68 19.32 9.50
N ALA A 62 -9.81 18.38 9.14
CA ALA A 62 -9.93 17.61 7.90
C ALA A 62 -11.26 16.81 7.84
N ARG A 63 -11.71 16.24 8.97
CA ARG A 63 -13.03 15.61 9.11
C ARG A 63 -14.17 16.58 8.89
N SER A 64 -14.12 17.77 9.48
CA SER A 64 -15.17 18.80 9.30
C SER A 64 -15.28 19.26 7.84
N GLN A 65 -14.19 19.15 7.07
CA GLN A 65 -14.14 19.44 5.63
C GLN A 65 -14.58 18.24 4.77
N GLY A 66 -14.93 17.11 5.38
CA GLY A 66 -15.35 15.89 4.67
C GLY A 66 -14.23 15.16 3.94
N LYS A 67 -12.96 15.40 4.29
CA LYS A 67 -11.81 14.76 3.63
C LYS A 67 -11.63 13.29 3.99
N VAL A 68 -12.07 12.92 5.19
CA VAL A 68 -12.05 11.54 5.67
C VAL A 68 -13.40 11.21 6.31
N GLN A 69 -13.71 9.92 6.35
CA GLN A 69 -14.93 9.39 6.95
C GLN A 69 -15.07 9.81 8.43
N SER A 70 -16.29 10.16 8.83
CA SER A 70 -16.64 10.29 10.26
C SER A 70 -16.62 8.92 10.94
N PRO A 71 -16.04 8.79 12.15
CA PRO A 71 -15.91 7.51 12.83
C PRO A 71 -17.24 6.74 12.92
N VAL A 72 -17.25 5.50 12.45
CA VAL A 72 -18.41 4.61 12.52
C VAL A 72 -18.53 4.05 13.94
N PRO A 73 -19.72 4.09 14.56
CA PRO A 73 -19.95 3.52 15.88
C PRO A 73 -19.64 2.02 16.00
N TYR A 74 -19.36 1.54 17.21
CA TYR A 74 -19.03 0.13 17.46
C TYR A 74 -20.24 -0.80 17.37
N ASP A 75 -21.43 -0.30 17.68
CA ASP A 75 -22.71 -1.01 17.56
C ASP A 75 -23.16 -1.18 16.11
N GLN A 76 -22.63 -0.36 15.19
CA GLN A 76 -22.86 -0.54 13.77
C GLN A 76 -22.01 -1.70 13.21
N ALA A 77 -22.70 -2.72 12.70
CA ALA A 77 -22.07 -3.87 12.05
C ALA A 77 -21.45 -3.48 10.69
N PHE A 78 -20.47 -4.28 10.24
CA PHE A 78 -19.93 -4.16 8.88
C PHE A 78 -21.06 -4.48 7.87
N PRO A 79 -21.19 -3.74 6.75
CA PRO A 79 -22.34 -3.83 5.85
C PRO A 79 -22.36 -5.11 4.98
N CYS A 80 -21.52 -6.10 5.28
CA CYS A 80 -21.45 -7.37 4.57
C CYS A 80 -21.30 -8.53 5.56
N PRO A 81 -21.77 -9.75 5.23
CA PRO A 81 -21.52 -10.92 6.05
C PRO A 81 -20.03 -11.16 6.24
N THR A 82 -19.58 -11.40 7.47
CA THR A 82 -18.16 -11.60 7.80
C THR A 82 -17.82 -13.06 8.11
N GLU A 83 -18.83 -13.87 8.44
CA GLU A 83 -18.65 -15.28 8.80
C GLU A 83 -18.41 -16.14 7.55
N GLY A 84 -17.51 -17.14 7.65
CA GLY A 84 -17.23 -18.09 6.57
C GLY A 84 -16.52 -17.49 5.34
N MET A 85 -15.99 -16.27 5.46
CA MET A 85 -15.35 -15.54 4.36
C MET A 85 -13.90 -15.94 4.09
N ARG A 86 -13.35 -16.88 4.86
CA ARG A 86 -12.09 -17.58 4.54
C ARG A 86 -12.41 -19.02 4.16
N SER A 87 -11.79 -19.50 3.08
CA SER A 87 -11.96 -20.85 2.57
C SER A 87 -11.28 -21.86 3.51
N ALA A 88 -11.86 -23.05 3.63
CA ALA A 88 -11.28 -24.12 4.45
C ALA A 88 -9.98 -24.67 3.86
N THR A 89 -9.83 -24.57 2.54
CA THR A 89 -8.64 -24.94 1.78
C THR A 89 -8.22 -23.76 0.91
N VAL A 90 -6.92 -23.60 0.68
CA VAL A 90 -6.40 -22.54 -0.21
C VAL A 90 -6.98 -22.72 -1.61
N PRO A 91 -7.66 -21.71 -2.17
CA PRO A 91 -8.28 -21.82 -3.48
C PRO A 91 -7.22 -21.94 -4.58
N THR A 92 -7.51 -22.73 -5.61
CA THR A 92 -6.61 -22.90 -6.76
C THR A 92 -6.98 -22.01 -7.95
N SER A 93 -8.13 -21.33 -7.87
CA SER A 93 -8.67 -20.46 -8.90
C SER A 93 -9.18 -19.15 -8.32
N VAL A 94 -9.05 -18.06 -9.08
CA VAL A 94 -9.57 -16.74 -8.69
C VAL A 94 -11.10 -16.73 -8.54
N HIS A 95 -11.80 -17.68 -9.17
CA HIS A 95 -13.25 -17.80 -9.07
C HIS A 95 -13.72 -18.37 -7.72
N GLU A 96 -12.82 -18.99 -6.96
CA GLU A 96 -13.09 -19.55 -5.63
C GLU A 96 -12.56 -18.65 -4.51
N LEU A 97 -11.81 -17.60 -4.87
CA LEU A 97 -11.17 -16.70 -3.94
C LEU A 97 -12.20 -15.92 -3.13
N ARG A 98 -12.09 -16.00 -1.80
CA ARG A 98 -12.89 -15.20 -0.88
C ARG A 98 -12.05 -14.06 -0.28
N PRO A 99 -12.68 -12.98 0.23
CA PRO A 99 -11.92 -11.88 0.83
C PRO A 99 -11.00 -12.31 1.98
N GLY A 100 -11.37 -13.32 2.77
CA GLY A 100 -10.57 -13.85 3.86
C GLY A 100 -9.38 -14.71 3.41
N ASP A 101 -9.30 -15.08 2.13
CA ASP A 101 -8.17 -15.82 1.55
C ASP A 101 -7.01 -14.92 1.14
N ILE A 102 -7.21 -13.59 1.16
CA ILE A 102 -6.17 -12.62 0.84
C ILE A 102 -5.28 -12.43 2.08
N ASP A 103 -4.07 -12.98 2.02
CA ASP A 103 -3.09 -12.91 3.12
C ASP A 103 -2.14 -11.70 3.01
N VAL A 104 -1.89 -11.22 1.79
CA VAL A 104 -0.96 -10.10 1.52
C VAL A 104 -1.60 -9.11 0.58
N ILE A 105 -1.47 -7.82 0.89
CA ILE A 105 -1.77 -6.70 0.01
C ILE A 105 -0.51 -5.88 -0.19
N ALA A 106 -0.32 -5.33 -1.39
CA ALA A 106 0.78 -4.44 -1.70
C ALA A 106 0.30 -3.40 -2.72
N ALA A 107 0.94 -2.23 -2.73
CA ALA A 107 0.69 -1.20 -3.74
C ALA A 107 2.01 -0.58 -4.20
N LEU A 108 2.07 -0.28 -5.50
CA LEU A 108 3.14 0.49 -6.12
C LEU A 108 2.47 1.62 -6.90
N GLY A 109 3.00 2.83 -6.76
CA GLY A 109 2.46 3.97 -7.48
C GLY A 109 3.15 5.27 -7.11
N ASP A 110 2.49 6.37 -7.45
CA ASP A 110 2.95 7.74 -7.28
C ASP A 110 2.39 8.37 -5.99
N SER A 111 2.35 9.71 -5.96
CA SER A 111 1.81 10.50 -4.85
C SER A 111 0.35 10.20 -4.53
N LEU A 112 -0.47 9.74 -5.50
CA LEU A 112 -1.86 9.34 -5.24
C LEU A 112 -1.90 8.07 -4.39
N THR A 113 -1.03 7.12 -4.69
CA THR A 113 -0.88 5.90 -3.88
C THR A 113 -0.29 6.23 -2.51
N ALA A 114 0.57 7.23 -2.42
CA ALA A 114 1.12 7.71 -1.15
C ALA A 114 0.10 8.50 -0.29
N GLY A 115 -1.11 8.80 -0.80
CA GLY A 115 -2.09 9.60 -0.07
C GLY A 115 -1.59 11.02 0.20
N THR A 116 -0.80 11.60 -0.70
CA THR A 116 -0.20 12.91 -0.50
C THR A 116 -1.28 13.98 -0.31
N GLY A 117 -1.25 14.66 0.84
CA GLY A 117 -2.14 15.77 1.16
C GLY A 117 -3.60 15.39 1.49
N VAL A 118 -3.91 14.11 1.76
CA VAL A 118 -5.28 13.67 2.11
C VAL A 118 -5.84 14.45 3.30
N LEU A 119 -5.01 14.71 4.31
CA LEU A 119 -5.41 15.48 5.50
C LEU A 119 -5.06 16.96 5.44
N ALA A 120 -4.55 17.47 4.31
CA ALA A 120 -3.98 18.82 4.26
C ALA A 120 -5.02 19.91 4.51
N THR A 121 -4.93 20.64 5.62
CA THR A 121 -5.81 21.78 5.92
C THR A 121 -5.22 23.11 5.44
N GLY A 122 -3.93 23.13 5.13
CA GLY A 122 -3.21 24.27 4.56
C GLY A 122 -2.23 23.86 3.46
N ILE A 123 -1.69 24.85 2.74
CA ILE A 123 -0.83 24.64 1.56
C ILE A 123 0.44 23.86 1.92
N LEU A 124 1.03 24.13 3.09
CA LEU A 124 2.25 23.43 3.52
C LEU A 124 2.02 21.95 3.76
N GLU A 125 0.80 21.51 4.09
CA GLU A 125 0.50 20.11 4.36
C GLU A 125 0.29 19.29 3.07
N LEU A 126 0.21 19.94 1.90
CA LEU A 126 0.03 19.26 0.60
C LEU A 126 1.20 18.37 0.21
N ILE A 127 2.36 18.52 0.86
CA ILE A 127 3.55 17.70 0.60
C ILE A 127 3.70 16.55 1.59
N ILE A 128 2.79 16.41 2.57
CA ILE A 128 2.80 15.30 3.53
C ILE A 128 2.22 14.05 2.87
N GLU A 129 2.94 12.94 2.97
CA GLU A 129 2.50 11.62 2.50
C GLU A 129 1.68 10.91 3.58
N ASN A 130 0.34 10.97 3.48
CA ASN A 130 -0.56 10.26 4.39
C ASN A 130 -0.76 8.79 3.97
N ARG A 131 0.33 8.03 3.82
CA ARG A 131 0.31 6.66 3.28
C ARG A 131 -0.61 5.72 4.07
N GLY A 132 -0.63 5.87 5.39
CA GLY A 132 -1.49 5.09 6.29
C GLY A 132 -3.00 5.30 6.05
N LEU A 133 -3.37 6.40 5.38
CA LEU A 133 -4.74 6.78 5.04
C LEU A 133 -5.05 6.64 3.55
N SER A 134 -4.10 6.18 2.75
CA SER A 134 -4.30 5.95 1.32
C SER A 134 -5.40 4.92 1.08
N TRP A 135 -6.28 5.20 0.13
CA TRP A 135 -7.46 4.37 -0.16
C TRP A 135 -7.11 2.92 -0.51
N CYS A 136 -5.97 2.68 -1.18
CA CYS A 136 -5.57 1.37 -1.68
C CYS A 136 -4.66 0.59 -0.73
N ILE A 137 -3.82 1.27 0.07
CA ILE A 137 -2.77 0.61 0.87
C ILE A 137 -2.68 1.08 2.32
N GLY A 138 -3.45 2.10 2.70
CA GLY A 138 -3.51 2.60 4.06
C GLY A 138 -4.19 1.60 4.98
N GLY A 139 -3.51 1.14 6.02
CA GLY A 139 -4.02 0.24 7.05
C GLY A 139 -4.02 0.87 8.44
N GLN A 140 -3.85 2.19 8.53
CA GLN A 140 -3.97 2.91 9.80
C GLN A 140 -5.39 2.72 10.37
N GLY A 141 -5.48 2.40 11.65
CA GLY A 141 -6.76 2.22 12.33
C GLY A 141 -7.57 1.02 11.85
N THR A 142 -8.88 1.22 11.69
CA THR A 142 -9.86 0.21 11.25
C THR A 142 -10.82 0.81 10.22
N TRP A 143 -11.68 -0.01 9.60
CA TRP A 143 -12.69 0.47 8.64
C TRP A 143 -13.67 1.47 9.25
N ARG A 144 -13.78 1.47 10.59
CA ARG A 144 -14.61 2.44 11.32
C ARG A 144 -13.98 3.82 11.37
N GLN A 145 -12.66 3.88 11.38
CA GLN A 145 -11.90 5.14 11.48
C GLN A 145 -11.55 5.67 10.10
N TYR A 146 -11.13 4.78 9.19
CA TYR A 146 -10.67 5.13 7.85
C TYR A 146 -11.12 4.04 6.86
N LEU A 147 -11.91 4.44 5.87
CA LEU A 147 -12.36 3.54 4.81
C LEU A 147 -11.26 3.35 3.76
N THR A 148 -10.49 2.29 3.92
CA THR A 148 -9.44 1.89 2.98
C THR A 148 -9.56 0.41 2.66
N LEU A 149 -8.99 0.00 1.53
CA LEU A 149 -9.02 -1.40 1.10
C LEU A 149 -8.38 -2.35 2.15
N PRO A 150 -7.19 -2.07 2.75
CA PRO A 150 -6.66 -2.91 3.81
C PRO A 150 -7.55 -2.95 5.06
N ASN A 151 -8.16 -1.83 5.45
CA ASN A 151 -9.03 -1.80 6.61
C ASN A 151 -10.31 -2.61 6.42
N ILE A 152 -10.82 -2.71 5.19
CA ILE A 152 -11.91 -3.61 4.81
C ILE A 152 -11.43 -5.06 4.86
N LEU A 153 -10.30 -5.38 4.23
CA LEU A 153 -9.77 -6.75 4.19
C LEU A 153 -9.44 -7.31 5.59
N LYS A 154 -8.97 -6.46 6.52
CA LYS A 154 -8.75 -6.83 7.93
C LYS A 154 -10.01 -7.34 8.63
N VAL A 155 -11.22 -6.98 8.16
CA VAL A 155 -12.49 -7.52 8.68
C VAL A 155 -12.63 -9.01 8.36
N PHE A 156 -12.12 -9.44 7.20
CA PHE A 156 -12.22 -10.82 6.73
C PHE A 156 -10.99 -11.66 7.09
N ASN A 157 -9.81 -11.04 7.12
CA ASN A 157 -8.55 -11.67 7.54
C ASN A 157 -7.77 -10.75 8.48
N PRO A 158 -7.85 -10.95 9.81
CA PRO A 158 -7.07 -10.18 10.78
C PRO A 158 -5.55 -10.34 10.63
N ASN A 159 -5.09 -11.39 9.95
CA ASN A 159 -3.68 -11.67 9.70
C ASN A 159 -3.17 -11.10 8.36
N LEU A 160 -3.93 -10.22 7.70
CA LEU A 160 -3.49 -9.53 6.49
C LEU A 160 -2.15 -8.81 6.72
N ASN A 161 -1.25 -8.85 5.73
CA ASN A 161 0.06 -8.18 5.77
C ASN A 161 0.29 -7.25 4.55
N GLY A 162 1.28 -6.36 4.66
CA GLY A 162 1.77 -5.51 3.56
C GLY A 162 1.08 -4.14 3.39
N TYR A 163 0.28 -3.72 4.37
CA TYR A 163 -0.34 -2.39 4.40
C TYR A 163 0.44 -1.40 5.27
N VAL A 164 0.22 -0.11 5.02
CA VAL A 164 0.93 0.99 5.69
C VAL A 164 0.19 1.43 6.95
N VAL A 165 0.86 1.55 8.10
CA VAL A 165 0.18 1.79 9.39
C VAL A 165 0.14 3.25 9.85
N ALA A 166 0.86 4.14 9.18
CA ALA A 166 0.99 5.55 9.56
C ALA A 166 1.34 6.45 8.37
N ASP A 167 1.19 7.77 8.58
CA ASP A 167 1.87 8.77 7.75
C ASP A 167 3.38 8.48 7.75
N SER A 168 3.96 8.27 6.57
CA SER A 168 5.32 7.76 6.43
C SER A 168 5.88 8.07 5.04
N LEU A 169 7.19 8.17 4.94
CA LEU A 169 7.91 8.26 3.68
C LEU A 169 8.23 6.86 3.15
N SER A 170 8.52 6.74 1.85
CA SER A 170 8.90 5.46 1.21
C SER A 170 10.17 4.80 1.79
N ILE A 171 10.97 5.57 2.52
CA ILE A 171 12.19 5.09 3.19
C ILE A 171 11.93 4.54 4.59
N ASP A 172 10.75 4.82 5.15
CA ASP A 172 10.42 4.45 6.52
C ASP A 172 9.97 2.98 6.60
N ARG A 173 10.11 2.41 7.80
CA ARG A 173 9.66 1.03 8.04
C ARG A 173 8.13 0.92 8.07
N GLU A 174 7.45 1.97 8.51
CA GLU A 174 5.98 1.99 8.61
C GLU A 174 5.30 1.94 7.24
N SER A 175 6.03 2.26 6.15
CA SER A 175 5.55 2.24 4.77
C SER A 175 5.69 0.86 4.08
N ARG A 176 6.03 -0.20 4.81
CA ARG A 176 6.37 -1.53 4.27
C ARG A 176 5.61 -2.66 4.95
#